data_AF-A0A972XPS3-F1
#
_entry.id   AF-A0A972XPS3-F1
#
_cell.length_a   1.000
_cell.length_b   1.000
_cell.length_c   1.000
_cell.angle_alpha   90.00
_cell.angle_beta   90.00
_cell.angle_gamma   90.00
#
_symmetry.space_group_name_H-M   'P 1'
#
loop_
_entity.id
_entity.type
_entity.pdbx_description
1 polymer ?
#
loop_
_entity_poly.entity_id
_entity_poly.type
_entity_poly.pdbx_seq_one_letter_code
_entity_poly.pdbx_strand_id
1 'polypeptide(L)'
;LLLGALGTLLAFTAGAATTAVQVNWARQHHLRSEFALPLLLEAGLLLVFGLLGATLNRQTPFAVPLTVLVLAYTMGLQNAVVSKISASQIRTTHMTGVITDLGIELGKVFYWNRTKTAADSHVRANRIKLKLYSMLLASFMAGGVVGAAGFKYLGFIWVLPMATILLLLSLPPLYADLKRYLRRHY
;
A
#
# COMPACT_ATOMS: atom_id res chain seq x y z
N LEU A 1 -6.97 -22.56 -14.45
CA LEU A 1 -7.51 -21.82 -13.28
C LEU A 1 -6.65 -22.00 -12.03
N LEU A 2 -6.42 -23.24 -11.54
CA LEU A 2 -5.59 -23.51 -10.35
C LEU A 2 -4.16 -22.97 -10.44
N LEU A 3 -3.45 -23.21 -11.56
CA LEU A 3 -2.09 -22.70 -11.77
C LEU A 3 -2.00 -21.17 -11.73
N GLY A 4 -3.01 -20.47 -12.25
CA GLY A 4 -3.08 -19.01 -12.20
C GLY A 4 -3.26 -18.49 -10.78
N ALA A 5 -4.18 -19.10 -10.01
CA ALA A 5 -4.40 -18.74 -8.61
C ALA A 5 -3.16 -18.99 -7.75
N LEU A 6 -2.51 -20.16 -7.90
CA LEU A 6 -1.25 -20.46 -7.23
C LEU A 6 -0.15 -19.45 -7.62
N GLY A 7 -0.02 -19.15 -8.91
CA GLY A 7 0.91 -18.14 -9.40
C GLY A 7 0.70 -16.77 -8.75
N THR A 8 -0.55 -16.31 -8.63
CA THR A 8 -0.86 -15.03 -7.97
C THR A 8 -0.58 -15.04 -6.48
N LEU A 9 -0.88 -16.13 -5.77
CA LEU A 9 -0.58 -16.27 -4.35
C LEU A 9 0.93 -16.27 -4.10
N LEU A 10 1.69 -16.99 -4.93
CA LEU A 10 3.15 -17.02 -4.85
C LEU A 10 3.74 -15.64 -5.17
N ALA A 11 3.26 -14.96 -6.22
CA ALA A 11 3.71 -13.62 -6.58
C ALA A 11 3.44 -12.61 -5.45
N PHE A 12 2.23 -12.61 -4.89
CA PHE A 12 1.87 -11.76 -3.76
C PHE A 12 2.75 -12.04 -2.52
N THR A 13 2.94 -13.32 -2.19
CA THR A 13 3.78 -13.74 -1.06
C THR A 13 5.25 -13.32 -1.29
N ALA A 14 5.75 -13.49 -2.51
CA ALA A 14 7.09 -13.07 -2.88
C ALA A 14 7.27 -11.54 -2.75
N GLY A 15 6.29 -10.73 -3.19
CA GLY A 15 6.34 -9.27 -3.03
C GLY A 15 6.40 -8.84 -1.55
N ALA A 16 5.58 -9.48 -0.71
CA ALA A 16 5.61 -9.24 0.73
C ALA A 16 6.95 -9.66 1.37
N ALA A 17 7.48 -10.82 0.98
CA ALA A 17 8.78 -11.32 1.43
C ALA A 17 9.93 -10.40 1.00
N THR A 18 9.92 -9.90 -0.24
CA THR A 18 10.92 -8.95 -0.74
C THR A 18 10.95 -7.67 0.09
N THR A 19 9.78 -7.11 0.41
CA THR A 19 9.71 -5.95 1.31
C THR A 19 10.30 -6.25 2.69
N ALA A 20 9.94 -7.40 3.27
CA ALA A 20 10.44 -7.79 4.58
C ALA A 20 11.97 -7.90 4.58
N VAL A 21 12.56 -8.50 3.54
CA VAL A 21 14.01 -8.61 3.36
C VAL A 21 14.64 -7.22 3.22
N GLN A 22 14.14 -6.37 2.32
CA GLN A 22 14.70 -5.03 2.08
C GLN A 22 14.64 -4.13 3.31
N VAL A 23 13.50 -4.10 4.00
CA VAL A 23 13.31 -3.27 5.20
C VAL A 23 14.19 -3.77 6.35
N ASN A 24 14.24 -5.09 6.59
CA ASN A 24 15.07 -5.64 7.66
C ASN A 24 16.56 -5.42 7.37
N TRP A 25 17.00 -5.58 6.12
CA TRP A 25 18.36 -5.30 5.70
C TRP A 25 18.73 -3.82 5.92
N ALA A 26 17.85 -2.90 5.52
CA ALA A 26 18.07 -1.46 5.71
C ALA A 26 18.13 -1.07 7.20
N ARG A 27 17.27 -1.65 8.04
CA ARG A 27 17.31 -1.49 9.50
C ARG A 27 18.63 -1.99 10.10
N GLN A 28 19.08 -3.18 9.69
CA GLN A 28 20.31 -3.78 10.20
C GLN A 28 21.55 -2.95 9.87
N HIS A 29 21.55 -2.26 8.72
CA HIS A 29 22.64 -1.38 8.30
C HIS A 29 22.46 0.08 8.77
N HIS A 30 21.44 0.37 9.59
CA HIS A 30 21.10 1.71 10.08
C HIS A 30 21.00 2.76 8.95
N LEU A 31 20.44 2.34 7.81
CA LEU A 31 20.19 3.21 6.67
C LEU A 31 19.05 4.18 6.98
N ARG A 32 19.15 5.41 6.49
CA ARG A 32 18.02 6.37 6.54
C ARG A 32 16.94 5.99 5.55
N SER A 33 17.28 5.22 4.52
CA SER A 33 16.44 4.78 3.44
C SER A 33 15.64 3.50 3.75
N GLU A 34 15.14 3.36 4.98
CA GLU A 34 14.50 2.13 5.48
C GLU A 34 13.40 1.59 4.55
N PHE A 35 12.56 2.48 4.02
CA PHE A 35 11.47 2.17 3.10
C PHE A 35 11.73 2.60 1.66
N ALA A 36 12.87 3.21 1.37
CA ALA A 36 13.15 3.76 0.04
C ALA A 36 13.31 2.66 -1.01
N LEU A 37 13.97 1.56 -0.67
CA LEU A 37 14.18 0.43 -1.58
C LEU A 37 12.86 -0.23 -2.02
N PRO A 38 11.92 -0.55 -1.10
CA PRO A 38 10.60 -1.03 -1.51
C PRO A 38 9.85 -0.05 -2.39
N LEU A 39 9.84 1.24 -2.04
CA LEU A 39 9.14 2.28 -2.82
C LEU A 39 9.74 2.46 -4.22
N LEU A 40 11.07 2.35 -4.35
CA LEU A 40 11.76 2.40 -5.64
C LEU A 40 11.39 1.19 -6.51
N LEU A 41 11.35 0.00 -5.92
CA LEU A 41 10.94 -1.22 -6.61
C LEU A 41 9.48 -1.14 -7.05
N GLU A 42 8.60 -0.63 -6.19
CA GLU A 42 7.19 -0.39 -6.50
C GLU A 42 7.02 0.58 -7.67
N ALA A 43 7.79 1.68 -7.70
CA ALA A 43 7.79 2.62 -8.82
C ALA A 43 8.22 1.94 -10.14
N GLY A 44 9.28 1.13 -10.10
CA GLY A 44 9.74 0.37 -11.25
C GLY A 44 8.69 -0.63 -11.76
N LEU A 45 8.04 -1.36 -10.84
CA LEU A 45 6.99 -2.31 -11.18
C LEU A 45 5.73 -1.64 -11.74
N LEU A 46 5.39 -0.44 -11.24
CA LEU A 46 4.34 0.38 -11.83
C LEU A 46 4.69 0.72 -13.29
N LEU A 47 5.90 1.20 -13.57
CA LEU A 47 6.32 1.49 -14.96
C LEU A 47 6.26 0.23 -15.85
N VAL A 48 6.70 -0.93 -15.34
CA VAL A 48 6.54 -2.21 -16.03
C VAL A 48 5.07 -2.53 -16.30
N PHE A 49 4.18 -2.33 -15.32
CA PHE A 49 2.75 -2.50 -15.50
C PHE A 49 2.18 -1.57 -16.59
N GLY A 50 2.60 -0.31 -16.63
CA GLY A 50 2.21 0.63 -17.69
C GLY A 50 2.63 0.17 -19.09
N LEU A 51 3.86 -0.35 -19.22
CA LEU A 51 4.37 -0.92 -20.47
C LEU A 51 3.62 -2.19 -20.89
N LEU A 52 3.40 -3.12 -19.96
CA LEU A 52 2.62 -4.33 -20.21
C LEU A 52 1.19 -3.98 -20.64
N GLY A 53 0.59 -3.02 -19.96
CA GLY A 53 -0.72 -2.46 -20.29
C GLY A 53 -0.83 -1.95 -21.72
N ALA A 54 0.17 -1.18 -22.17
CA ALA A 54 0.24 -0.71 -23.54
C ALA A 54 0.34 -1.85 -24.58
N THR A 55 0.83 -3.03 -24.18
CA THR A 55 0.89 -4.22 -25.04
C THR A 55 -0.34 -5.11 -25.01
N LEU A 56 -1.27 -4.92 -24.07
CA LEU A 56 -2.48 -5.75 -23.93
C LEU A 56 -3.40 -5.70 -25.15
N ASN A 57 -3.36 -4.61 -25.93
CA ASN A 57 -4.14 -4.49 -27.16
C ASN A 57 -3.53 -5.29 -28.34
N ARG A 58 -2.31 -5.80 -28.19
CA ARG A 58 -1.69 -6.74 -29.13
C ARG A 58 -2.02 -8.15 -28.65
N GLN A 59 -2.47 -9.03 -29.56
CA GLN A 59 -2.83 -10.43 -29.28
C GLN A 59 -1.61 -11.26 -28.85
N THR A 60 -1.11 -10.99 -27.64
CA THR A 60 0.02 -11.66 -27.03
C THR A 60 -0.53 -12.60 -25.96
N PRO A 61 -0.37 -13.93 -26.10
CA PRO A 61 -1.05 -14.90 -25.25
C PRO A 61 -0.64 -14.82 -23.77
N PHE A 62 0.51 -14.22 -23.46
CA PHE A 62 1.06 -14.12 -22.10
C PHE A 62 0.91 -12.75 -21.43
N ALA A 63 0.43 -11.72 -22.12
CA ALA A 63 0.38 -10.37 -21.55
C ALA A 63 -0.59 -10.26 -20.38
N VAL A 64 -1.77 -10.89 -20.46
CA VAL A 64 -2.75 -10.87 -19.36
C VAL A 64 -2.23 -11.62 -18.11
N PRO A 65 -1.75 -12.88 -18.21
CA PRO A 65 -1.20 -13.58 -17.04
C PRO A 65 -0.02 -12.84 -16.41
N LEU A 66 0.90 -12.30 -17.22
CA LEU A 66 2.06 -11.58 -16.71
C LEU A 66 1.66 -10.29 -15.97
N THR A 67 0.70 -9.54 -16.53
CA THR A 67 0.17 -8.33 -15.90
C THR A 67 -0.44 -8.66 -14.53
N VAL A 68 -1.20 -9.75 -14.44
CA VAL A 68 -1.81 -10.20 -13.17
C VAL A 68 -0.73 -10.59 -12.14
N LEU A 69 0.35 -11.26 -12.56
CA LEU A 69 1.47 -11.60 -11.67
C LEU A 69 2.21 -10.35 -11.17
N VAL A 70 2.48 -9.38 -12.06
CA VAL A 70 3.11 -8.10 -11.69
C VAL A 70 2.24 -7.35 -10.69
N LEU A 71 0.93 -7.26 -10.94
CA LEU A 71 -0.01 -6.62 -10.01
C LEU A 71 -0.08 -7.35 -8.66
N ALA A 72 -0.15 -8.68 -8.66
CA ALA A 72 -0.18 -9.48 -7.44
C ALA A 72 1.10 -9.27 -6.60
N TYR A 73 2.27 -9.30 -7.24
CA TYR A 73 3.54 -9.01 -6.59
C TYR A 73 3.59 -7.58 -6.02
N THR A 74 3.19 -6.59 -6.81
CA THR A 74 3.18 -5.17 -6.41
C THR A 74 2.23 -4.93 -5.24
N MET A 75 1.05 -5.55 -5.24
CA MET A 75 0.12 -5.51 -4.09
C MET A 75 0.71 -6.15 -2.84
N GLY A 76 1.42 -7.27 -2.98
CA GLY A 76 2.11 -7.93 -1.85
C GLY A 76 3.18 -7.03 -1.24
N LEU A 77 3.96 -6.36 -2.09
CA LEU A 77 4.98 -5.40 -1.71
C LEU A 77 4.36 -4.22 -0.94
N GLN A 78 3.36 -3.55 -1.52
CA GLN A 78 2.65 -2.42 -0.91
C GLN A 78 2.07 -2.78 0.47
N ASN A 79 1.42 -3.93 0.58
CA ASN A 79 0.80 -4.37 1.83
C ASN A 79 1.85 -4.60 2.93
N ALA A 80 3.00 -5.15 2.59
CA ALA A 80 4.10 -5.34 3.53
C ALA A 80 4.74 -4.01 3.94
N VAL A 81 4.89 -3.05 3.01
CA VAL A 81 5.45 -1.72 3.31
C VAL A 81 4.56 -1.00 4.31
N VAL A 82 3.26 -0.90 4.03
CA VAL A 82 2.30 -0.24 4.92
C VAL A 82 2.22 -0.92 6.28
N SER A 83 2.25 -2.26 6.31
CA SER A 83 2.27 -3.00 7.58
C SER A 83 3.53 -2.68 8.40
N LYS A 84 4.71 -2.60 7.78
CA LYS A 84 5.96 -2.29 8.50
C LYS A 84 6.02 -0.84 8.98
N ILE A 85 5.53 0.12 8.18
CA ILE A 85 5.45 1.54 8.57
C ILE A 85 4.48 1.73 9.74
N SER A 86 3.32 1.05 9.70
CA SER A 86 2.27 1.19 10.70
C SER A 86 2.43 0.28 11.93
N ALA A 87 3.56 -0.42 12.09
CA ALA A 87 3.73 -1.43 13.14
C ALA A 87 2.59 -2.46 13.19
N SER A 88 2.20 -2.96 12.02
CA SER A 88 1.12 -3.92 11.77
C SER A 88 -0.28 -3.43 12.10
N GLN A 89 -0.47 -2.13 12.34
CA GLN A 89 -1.78 -1.56 12.67
C GLN A 89 -2.67 -1.34 11.44
N ILE A 90 -2.08 -1.12 10.25
CA ILE A 90 -2.83 -0.80 9.02
C ILE A 90 -2.51 -1.82 7.93
N ARG A 91 -3.56 -2.29 7.25
CA ARG A 91 -3.47 -3.10 6.03
C ARG A 91 -4.45 -2.57 4.99
N THR A 92 -3.95 -2.13 3.84
CA THR A 92 -4.71 -1.41 2.81
C THR A 92 -5.87 -2.22 2.20
N THR A 93 -5.79 -3.55 2.21
CA THR A 93 -6.85 -4.44 1.67
C THR A 93 -7.91 -4.81 2.69
N HIS A 94 -7.73 -4.48 3.97
CA HIS A 94 -8.67 -4.83 5.05
C HIS A 94 -9.72 -3.72 5.27
N MET A 95 -10.21 -3.15 4.17
CA MET A 95 -11.14 -2.02 4.23
C MET A 95 -12.51 -2.38 4.81
N THR A 96 -12.95 -3.63 4.65
CA THR A 96 -14.18 -4.11 5.31
C THR A 96 -14.04 -4.09 6.84
N GLY A 97 -12.85 -4.41 7.36
CA GLY A 97 -12.53 -4.27 8.79
C GLY A 97 -12.59 -2.81 9.24
N VAL A 98 -11.97 -1.89 8.48
CA VAL A 98 -12.01 -0.44 8.76
C VAL A 98 -13.44 0.10 8.79
N ILE A 99 -14.27 -0.31 7.81
CA ILE A 99 -15.69 0.08 7.75
C ILE A 99 -16.46 -0.49 8.95
N THR A 100 -16.21 -1.75 9.33
CA THR A 100 -16.86 -2.38 10.48
C THR A 100 -16.51 -1.67 11.78
N ASP A 101 -15.22 -1.41 12.01
CA ASP A 101 -14.73 -0.70 13.19
C ASP A 101 -15.28 0.75 13.25
N LEU A 102 -15.35 1.43 12.11
CA LEU A 102 -15.98 2.75 12.01
C LEU A 102 -17.47 2.68 12.36
N GLY A 103 -18.18 1.67 11.85
CA GLY A 103 -19.59 1.42 12.16
C GLY A 103 -19.83 1.16 13.66
N ILE A 104 -18.94 0.40 14.30
CA ILE A 104 -18.98 0.16 15.75
C ILE A 104 -18.81 1.47 16.53
N GLU A 105 -17.81 2.29 16.19
CA GLU A 105 -17.57 3.56 16.87
C GLU A 105 -18.70 4.58 16.63
N LEU A 106 -19.26 4.63 15.41
CA LEU A 106 -20.46 5.42 15.13
C LEU A 106 -21.66 4.94 15.96
N GLY A 107 -21.88 3.63 16.06
CA GLY A 107 -22.92 3.05 16.91
C GLY A 107 -22.81 3.50 18.37
N LYS A 108 -21.59 3.60 18.91
CA LYS A 108 -21.34 4.14 20.26
C LYS A 108 -21.66 5.63 20.38
N VAL A 109 -21.49 6.42 19.32
CA VAL A 109 -21.88 7.86 19.31
C VAL A 109 -23.39 8.01 19.46
N PHE A 110 -24.14 7.16 18.77
CA PHE A 110 -25.60 7.18 18.80
C PHE A 110 -26.21 6.38 19.97
N TYR A 111 -25.38 5.75 20.81
CA TYR A 111 -25.85 5.00 21.95
C TYR A 111 -26.31 5.93 23.09
N TRP A 112 -27.57 5.79 23.48
CA TRP A 112 -28.13 6.52 24.61
C TRP A 112 -27.68 5.90 25.93
N ASN A 113 -26.77 6.57 26.65
CA ASN A 113 -26.43 6.19 28.02
C ASN A 113 -27.55 6.62 28.98
N ARG A 114 -28.25 5.66 29.60
CA ARG A 114 -29.28 5.95 30.61
C ARG A 114 -28.65 6.53 31.88
N THR A 115 -29.31 7.53 32.46
CA THR A 115 -28.82 8.33 33.61
C THR A 115 -28.64 7.53 34.90
N LYS A 116 -29.24 6.33 35.01
CA LYS A 116 -29.15 5.47 36.22
C LYS A 116 -27.99 4.47 36.19
N THR A 117 -27.21 4.42 35.11
CA THR A 117 -26.08 3.47 34.99
C THR A 117 -24.79 4.10 35.50
N ALA A 118 -23.99 3.35 36.27
CA ALA A 118 -22.72 3.81 36.84
C ALA A 118 -21.81 4.43 35.76
N ALA A 119 -21.08 5.50 36.11
CA ALA A 119 -20.28 6.27 35.15
C ALA A 119 -19.27 5.42 34.34
N ASP A 120 -18.76 4.32 34.93
CA ASP A 120 -17.83 3.39 34.29
C ASP A 120 -18.46 2.45 33.26
N SER A 121 -19.80 2.37 33.23
CA SER A 121 -20.56 1.55 32.26
C SER A 121 -21.06 2.35 31.06
N HIS A 122 -20.72 3.65 30.98
CA HIS A 122 -21.15 4.50 29.87
C HIS A 122 -20.43 4.09 28.59
N VAL A 123 -21.20 3.78 27.55
CA VAL A 123 -20.67 3.53 26.22
C VAL A 123 -20.21 4.86 25.65
N ARG A 124 -18.90 5.02 25.44
CA ARG A 124 -18.30 6.21 24.86
C ARG A 124 -17.59 5.85 23.56
N ALA A 125 -17.90 6.61 22.52
CA ALA A 125 -17.18 6.52 21.26
C ALA A 125 -15.75 7.04 21.41
N ASN A 126 -14.80 6.33 20.82
CA ASN A 126 -13.43 6.77 20.71
C ASN A 126 -13.28 7.68 19.48
N ARG A 127 -13.29 8.99 19.70
CA ARG A 127 -13.19 10.00 18.63
C ARG A 127 -11.88 9.91 17.84
N ILE A 128 -10.79 9.44 18.45
CA ILE A 128 -9.50 9.26 17.77
C ILE A 128 -9.61 8.12 16.75
N LYS A 129 -10.13 6.96 17.16
CA LYS A 129 -10.37 5.83 16.26
C LYS A 129 -11.35 6.19 15.15
N LEU A 130 -12.45 6.86 15.49
CA LEU A 130 -13.45 7.30 14.52
C LEU A 130 -12.84 8.22 13.45
N LYS A 131 -12.01 9.19 13.85
CA LYS A 131 -11.28 10.07 12.92
C LYS A 131 -10.29 9.28 12.06
N LEU A 132 -9.51 8.37 12.65
CA LEU A 132 -8.53 7.54 11.94
C LEU A 132 -9.22 6.68 10.86
N TYR A 133 -10.24 5.91 11.22
CA TYR A 133 -10.93 5.03 10.27
C TYR A 133 -11.67 5.82 9.19
N SER A 134 -12.27 6.96 9.53
CA SER A 134 -12.89 7.85 8.56
C SER A 134 -11.87 8.41 7.56
N MET A 135 -10.71 8.86 8.03
CA MET A 135 -9.62 9.35 7.17
C MET A 135 -9.08 8.25 6.27
N LEU A 136 -8.86 7.05 6.82
CA LEU A 136 -8.36 5.91 6.06
C LEU A 136 -9.36 5.52 4.95
N LEU A 137 -10.64 5.39 5.29
CA LEU A 137 -11.70 5.10 4.33
C LEU A 137 -11.82 6.19 3.26
N ALA A 138 -11.84 7.46 3.65
CA ALA A 138 -11.91 8.58 2.72
C ALA A 138 -10.71 8.61 1.76
N SER A 139 -9.49 8.41 2.28
CA SER A 139 -8.28 8.36 1.45
C SER A 139 -8.29 7.18 0.47
N PHE A 140 -8.76 6.00 0.91
CA PHE A 140 -8.88 4.82 0.06
C PHE A 140 -9.89 5.05 -1.08
N MET A 141 -11.07 5.58 -0.74
CA MET A 141 -12.11 5.88 -1.72
C MET A 141 -11.66 6.97 -2.70
N ALA A 142 -11.05 8.05 -2.20
CA ALA A 142 -10.50 9.11 -3.05
C ALA A 142 -9.42 8.57 -4.00
N GLY A 143 -8.48 7.77 -3.49
CA GLY A 143 -7.45 7.13 -4.30
C GLY A 143 -8.02 6.19 -5.36
N GLY A 144 -9.03 5.39 -5.01
CA GLY A 144 -9.73 4.52 -5.96
C GLY A 144 -10.47 5.29 -7.07
N VAL A 145 -11.18 6.36 -6.71
CA VAL A 145 -11.87 7.22 -7.68
C VAL A 145 -10.87 7.94 -8.59
N VAL A 146 -9.82 8.54 -8.03
CA VAL A 146 -8.77 9.23 -8.79
C VAL A 146 -8.03 8.25 -9.70
N GLY A 147 -7.72 7.05 -9.21
CA GLY A 147 -7.10 5.99 -10.00
C GLY A 147 -7.97 5.55 -11.18
N ALA A 148 -9.26 5.26 -10.93
CA ALA A 148 -10.20 4.84 -11.96
C ALA A 148 -10.48 5.95 -12.99
N ALA A 149 -10.68 7.19 -12.53
CA ALA A 149 -10.89 8.33 -13.41
C ALA A 149 -9.64 8.59 -14.28
N GLY A 150 -8.45 8.60 -13.67
CA GLY A 150 -7.20 8.78 -14.40
C GLY A 150 -6.97 7.70 -15.45
N PHE A 151 -7.22 6.43 -15.12
CA PHE A 151 -7.15 5.34 -16.10
C PHE A 151 -8.20 5.49 -17.21
N LYS A 152 -9.43 5.90 -16.88
CA LYS A 152 -10.49 6.13 -17.88
C LYS A 152 -10.12 7.20 -18.91
N TYR A 153 -9.49 8.31 -18.48
CA TYR A 153 -9.18 9.44 -19.36
C TYR A 153 -7.79 9.36 -20.02
N LEU A 154 -6.80 8.77 -19.34
CA LEU A 154 -5.39 8.78 -19.77
C LEU A 154 -4.83 7.36 -20.01
N GLY A 155 -5.62 6.32 -19.77
CA GLY A 155 -5.19 4.93 -19.93
C GLY A 155 -3.98 4.58 -19.05
N PHE A 156 -3.08 3.76 -19.59
CA PHE A 156 -1.86 3.32 -18.89
C PHE A 156 -0.84 4.44 -18.64
N ILE A 157 -0.94 5.59 -19.31
CA ILE A 157 -0.08 6.76 -19.03
C ILE A 157 -0.32 7.28 -17.61
N TRP A 158 -1.50 7.04 -17.03
CA TRP A 158 -1.83 7.44 -15.65
C TRP A 158 -0.93 6.82 -14.57
N VAL A 159 -0.17 5.79 -14.92
CA VAL A 159 0.84 5.18 -14.05
C VAL A 159 2.04 6.11 -13.83
N LEU A 160 2.36 7.00 -14.79
CA LEU A 160 3.56 7.86 -14.72
C LEU A 160 3.54 8.84 -13.54
N PRO A 161 2.45 9.59 -13.25
CA PRO A 161 2.40 10.44 -12.07
C PRO A 161 2.58 9.64 -10.77
N MET A 162 1.99 8.44 -10.66
CA MET A 162 2.09 7.60 -9.46
C MET A 162 3.53 7.11 -9.26
N ALA A 163 4.16 6.57 -10.31
CA ALA A 163 5.55 6.17 -10.27
C ALA A 163 6.48 7.35 -9.93
N THR A 164 6.19 8.54 -10.48
CA THR A 164 6.96 9.75 -10.21
C THR A 164 6.88 10.16 -8.74
N ILE A 165 5.70 10.11 -8.12
CA ILE A 165 5.54 10.39 -6.68
C ILE A 165 6.38 9.40 -5.85
N LEU A 166 6.33 8.10 -6.16
CA LEU A 166 7.14 7.09 -5.46
C LEU A 166 8.65 7.32 -5.64
N LEU A 167 9.08 7.71 -6.83
CA LEU A 167 10.49 8.07 -7.10
C LEU A 167 10.91 9.31 -6.29
N LEU A 168 10.08 10.34 -6.23
CA LEU A 168 10.37 11.55 -5.45
C LEU A 168 10.48 11.26 -3.94
N LEU A 169 9.71 10.28 -3.43
CA LEU A 169 9.80 9.85 -2.03
C LEU A 169 11.01 8.95 -1.76
N SER A 170 11.43 8.13 -2.73
CA SER A 170 12.49 7.12 -2.54
C SER A 170 13.90 7.62 -2.87
N LEU A 171 14.07 8.48 -3.88
CA LEU A 171 15.39 8.90 -4.36
C LEU A 171 16.20 9.74 -3.34
N PRO A 172 15.62 10.75 -2.64
CA PRO A 172 16.39 11.55 -1.68
C PRO A 172 17.04 10.75 -0.55
N PRO A 173 16.34 9.86 0.19
CA PRO A 173 16.97 9.07 1.24
C PRO A 173 18.00 8.07 0.68
N LEU A 174 17.75 7.50 -0.50
CA LEU A 174 18.69 6.59 -1.16
C LEU A 174 20.00 7.30 -1.54
N TYR A 175 19.89 8.50 -2.12
CA TYR A 175 21.04 9.33 -2.46
C TYR A 175 21.84 9.74 -1.23
N ALA A 176 21.16 10.08 -0.13
CA ALA A 176 21.82 10.43 1.13
C ALA A 176 22.66 9.27 1.69
N ASP A 177 22.12 8.04 1.63
CA ASP A 177 22.83 6.84 2.09
C ASP A 177 23.99 6.46 1.17
N LEU A 178 23.82 6.57 -0.16
CA LEU A 178 24.91 6.35 -1.13
C LEU A 178 26.07 7.34 -0.91
N LYS A 179 25.75 8.64 -0.74
CA LYS A 179 26.75 9.67 -0.46
C LYS A 179 27.51 9.40 0.84
N ARG A 180 26.83 8.87 1.86
CA ARG A 180 27.46 8.49 3.13
C ARG A 180 28.38 7.27 2.98
N TYR A 181 27.97 6.28 2.19
CA TYR A 181 28.78 5.10 1.88
C TYR A 181 30.07 5.50 1.14
N LEU A 182 29.96 6.32 0.10
CA LEU A 182 31.12 6.78 -0.67
C LEU A 182 32.11 7.59 0.19
N ARG A 183 31.62 8.47 1.08
CA ARG A 183 32.46 9.23 2.03
C ARG A 183 33.16 8.39 3.10
N ARG A 184 32.76 7.14 3.31
CA ARG A 184 33.41 6.23 4.26
C ARG A 184 34.51 5.39 3.59
N HIS A 185 34.47 5.27 2.27
CA HIS A 185 35.37 4.44 1.48
C HIS A 185 36.37 5.23 0.62
N TYR A 186 36.26 6.55 0.61
CA TYR A 186 37.22 7.52 0.06
C TYR A 186 37.59 8.51 1.15
#